data_AF-A0A7S3TKQ1-F1
#
_entry.id   AF-A0A7S3TKQ1-F1
#
_cell.length_a   1.000
_cell.length_b   1.000
_cell.length_c   1.000
_cell.angle_alpha   90.00
_cell.angle_beta   90.00
_cell.angle_gamma   90.00
#
_symmetry.space_group_name_H-M   'P 1'
#
loop_
_entity.id
_entity.type
_entity.pdbx_description
1 polymer ?
#
loop_
_entity_poly.entity_id
_entity_poly.type
_entity_poly.pdbx_seq_one_letter_code
_entity_poly.pdbx_strand_id
1 'polypeptide(L)'
;MLEERSLIKCDGTGSLHAQTLLFVVNQVRLRYTEDALETILSRDADEEGTELRKLIASSYPEDRRKFFSVPSDDRADFADKWDALHEAIRESAPPLKMGQLWMTGAQVAQMLRRMEMLLRKHGKVSLPSLHRHVILDGWLRPTISQVLQSRMDKLLDSFGPDELCHQQVGEVTGECKECSAENVMGWLDPDVEDFFCEACWKKFSPKVLKCSFCNAFQPWMLGKVETVTKMWHCRDCLMQLGIDMV
;
A
#
# COMPACT_ATOMS: atom_id res chain seq x y z
N MET A 1 -9.32 2.32 20.21
CA MET A 1 -9.93 2.43 18.86
C MET A 1 -9.98 3.87 18.30
N LEU A 2 -10.17 4.91 19.13
CA LEU A 2 -10.26 6.32 18.70
C LEU A 2 -8.90 7.01 18.59
N GLU A 3 -7.95 6.69 19.47
CA GLU A 3 -6.55 7.11 19.32
C GLU A 3 -5.93 6.52 18.05
N GLU A 4 -6.26 5.28 17.67
CA GLU A 4 -5.78 4.68 16.42
C GLU A 4 -6.34 5.38 15.17
N ARG A 5 -7.49 6.08 15.25
CA ARG A 5 -7.96 6.95 14.15
C ARG A 5 -7.12 8.22 14.03
N SER A 6 -6.60 8.77 15.13
CA SER A 6 -5.70 9.93 15.07
C SER A 6 -4.34 9.56 14.46
N LEU A 7 -3.94 8.29 14.59
CA LEU A 7 -2.77 7.72 13.90
C LEU A 7 -2.98 7.58 12.39
N ILE A 8 -4.23 7.63 11.91
CA ILE A 8 -4.61 7.56 10.50
C ILE A 8 -4.77 8.98 9.92
N LYS A 9 -3.68 9.50 9.34
CA LYS A 9 -3.73 10.79 8.63
C LYS A 9 -4.23 10.58 7.20
N CYS A 10 -5.37 11.18 6.86
CA CYS A 10 -5.86 11.26 5.49
C CYS A 10 -5.10 12.38 4.76
N ASP A 11 -4.45 12.07 3.65
CA ASP A 11 -3.60 13.00 2.88
C ASP A 11 -4.41 13.94 1.95
N GLY A 12 -5.67 14.23 2.28
CA GLY A 12 -6.56 15.08 1.49
C GLY A 12 -7.03 14.48 0.16
N THR A 13 -6.40 13.39 -0.32
CA THR A 13 -6.74 12.74 -1.61
C THR A 13 -7.65 11.52 -1.46
N GLY A 14 -7.88 11.04 -0.24
CA GLY A 14 -8.85 10.00 0.05
C GLY A 14 -9.44 10.17 1.44
N SER A 15 -10.73 10.47 1.53
CA SER A 15 -11.49 10.21 2.76
C SER A 15 -12.00 8.78 2.72
N LEU A 16 -11.87 8.06 3.84
CA LEU A 16 -12.64 6.84 4.03
C LEU A 16 -14.13 7.19 3.90
N HIS A 17 -14.92 6.29 3.33
CA HIS A 17 -16.36 6.46 3.36
C HIS A 17 -16.80 6.66 4.81
N ALA A 18 -17.75 7.56 5.01
CA ALA A 18 -18.26 7.81 6.33
C ALA A 18 -18.82 6.53 6.93
N GLN A 19 -18.40 6.24 8.16
CA GLN A 19 -18.73 5.01 8.86
C GLN A 19 -19.88 5.27 9.82
N THR A 20 -20.69 4.25 10.06
CA THR A 20 -21.74 4.27 11.09
C THR A 20 -21.18 3.69 12.38
N LEU A 21 -21.41 4.37 13.50
CA LEU A 21 -21.10 3.87 14.84
C LEU A 21 -22.34 3.18 15.43
N LEU A 22 -22.25 1.88 15.71
CA LEU A 22 -23.27 1.15 16.45
C LEU A 22 -22.78 0.97 17.89
N PHE A 23 -23.41 1.67 18.83
CA PHE A 23 -23.08 1.56 20.25
C PHE A 23 -24.00 0.53 20.90
N VAL A 24 -23.44 -0.60 21.35
CA VAL A 24 -24.22 -1.71 21.90
C VAL A 24 -23.89 -1.89 23.37
N VAL A 25 -24.91 -1.81 24.22
CA VAL A 25 -24.83 -2.24 25.61
C VAL A 25 -25.50 -3.61 25.70
N ASN A 26 -24.76 -4.62 26.15
CA ASN A 26 -25.24 -6.00 26.25
C ASN A 26 -25.70 -6.32 27.68
N GLN A 27 -26.59 -7.31 27.83
CA GLN A 27 -27.15 -7.78 29.11
C GLN A 27 -27.70 -6.64 29.98
N VAL A 28 -28.41 -5.74 29.34
CA VAL A 28 -28.86 -4.50 29.97
C VAL A 28 -29.85 -4.79 31.09
N ARG A 29 -29.48 -4.39 32.31
CA ARG A 29 -30.36 -4.38 33.49
C ARG A 29 -31.08 -3.04 33.66
N LEU A 30 -30.46 -1.96 33.21
CA LEU A 30 -30.97 -0.59 33.31
C LEU A 30 -31.91 -0.24 32.16
N ARG A 31 -32.87 0.65 32.36
CA ARG A 31 -33.71 1.13 31.24
C ARG A 31 -33.00 2.29 30.56
N TYR A 32 -32.49 2.06 29.36
CA TYR A 32 -31.99 3.12 28.49
C TYR A 32 -33.08 3.56 27.52
N THR A 33 -33.14 4.86 27.29
CA THR A 33 -33.93 5.48 26.23
C THR A 33 -33.14 5.48 24.92
N GLU A 34 -33.80 5.73 23.79
CA GLU A 34 -33.16 5.76 22.46
C GLU A 34 -32.13 6.90 22.36
N ASP A 35 -32.33 7.99 23.08
CA ASP A 35 -31.44 9.16 23.19
C ASP A 35 -30.35 9.01 24.28
N ALA A 36 -30.19 7.81 24.85
CA ALA A 36 -29.23 7.59 25.93
C ALA A 36 -27.79 7.92 25.50
N LEU A 37 -27.40 7.57 24.27
CA LEU A 37 -26.07 7.90 23.75
C LEU A 37 -25.88 9.41 23.63
N GLU A 38 -26.86 10.13 23.11
CA GLU A 38 -26.79 11.59 22.97
C GLU A 38 -26.69 12.27 24.32
N THR A 39 -27.47 11.80 25.29
CA THR A 39 -27.40 12.27 26.68
C THR A 39 -26.03 12.01 27.30
N ILE A 40 -25.41 10.86 27.00
CA ILE A 40 -24.05 10.53 27.49
C ILE A 40 -23.00 11.44 26.84
N LEU A 41 -23.12 11.68 25.53
CA LEU A 41 -22.18 12.51 24.78
C LEU A 41 -22.28 14.00 25.16
N SER A 42 -23.47 14.49 25.53
CA SER A 42 -23.72 15.89 25.89
C SER A 42 -23.44 16.22 27.36
N ARG A 43 -23.28 15.21 28.22
CA ARG A 43 -23.06 15.41 29.66
C ARG A 43 -21.67 15.96 29.92
N ASP A 44 -21.48 16.63 31.06
CA ASP A 44 -20.16 17.05 31.51
C ASP A 44 -19.28 15.84 31.90
N ALA A 45 -17.97 15.99 31.72
CA ALA A 45 -16.94 15.04 32.11
C ALA A 45 -15.69 15.80 32.58
N ASP A 46 -14.68 15.06 33.02
CA ASP A 46 -13.31 15.56 33.08
C ASP A 46 -12.81 16.00 31.69
N GLU A 47 -11.64 16.63 31.67
CA GLU A 47 -11.04 17.17 30.43
C GLU A 47 -10.84 16.09 29.36
N GLU A 48 -10.33 14.92 29.76
CA GLU A 48 -10.13 13.78 28.87
C GLU A 48 -11.45 13.22 28.32
N GLY A 49 -12.46 13.03 29.19
CA GLY A 49 -13.77 12.56 28.76
C GLY A 49 -14.49 13.55 27.85
N THR A 50 -14.31 14.85 28.08
CA THR A 50 -14.88 15.91 27.23
C THR A 50 -14.26 15.89 25.83
N GLU A 51 -12.95 15.77 25.72
CA GLU A 51 -12.25 15.67 24.43
C GLU A 51 -12.62 14.39 23.68
N LEU A 52 -12.74 13.25 24.39
CA LEU A 52 -13.18 12.00 23.80
C LEU A 52 -14.61 12.09 23.23
N ARG A 53 -15.54 12.69 23.98
CA ARG A 53 -16.94 12.88 23.54
C ARG A 53 -17.02 13.78 22.30
N LYS A 54 -16.27 14.89 22.28
CA LYS A 54 -16.15 15.76 21.09
C LYS A 54 -15.57 15.01 19.89
N LEU A 55 -14.57 14.15 20.12
CA LEU A 55 -13.97 13.35 19.06
C LEU A 55 -14.97 12.34 18.47
N ILE A 56 -15.77 11.68 19.32
CA ILE A 56 -16.83 10.76 18.86
C ILE A 56 -17.88 11.54 18.07
N ALA A 57 -18.39 12.65 18.61
CA ALA A 57 -19.45 13.44 17.98
C ALA A 57 -19.02 14.04 16.63
N SER A 58 -17.75 14.46 16.50
CA SER A 58 -17.19 14.95 15.23
C SER A 58 -16.88 13.84 14.23
N SER A 59 -16.45 12.67 14.70
CA SER A 59 -16.13 11.53 13.82
C SER A 59 -17.36 10.79 13.31
N TYR A 60 -18.44 10.78 14.11
CA TYR A 60 -19.69 10.09 13.82
C TYR A 60 -20.85 11.04 14.11
N PRO A 61 -21.32 11.79 13.10
CA PRO A 61 -22.49 12.66 13.21
C PRO A 61 -23.76 11.91 13.67
N GLU A 62 -24.77 12.66 14.11
CA GLU A 62 -25.96 12.11 14.78
C GLU A 62 -26.75 11.14 13.90
N ASP A 63 -26.84 11.44 12.60
CA ASP A 63 -27.47 10.58 11.60
C ASP A 63 -26.69 9.27 11.31
N ARG A 64 -25.47 9.15 11.86
CA ARG A 64 -24.56 8.02 11.66
C ARG A 64 -24.14 7.33 12.95
N ARG A 65 -24.81 7.61 14.06
CA ARG A 65 -24.65 6.85 15.29
C ARG A 65 -25.99 6.27 15.72
N LYS A 66 -26.01 4.99 16.09
CA LYS A 66 -27.19 4.29 16.58
C LYS A 66 -26.86 3.64 17.91
N PHE A 67 -27.79 3.66 18.85
CA PHE A 67 -27.65 3.05 20.18
C PHE A 67 -28.57 1.84 20.31
N PHE A 68 -28.03 0.73 20.81
CA PHE A 68 -28.75 -0.50 21.06
C PHE A 68 -28.54 -0.96 22.50
N SER A 69 -29.64 -1.14 23.24
CA SER A 69 -29.64 -1.78 24.56
C SER A 69 -30.17 -3.21 24.42
N VAL A 70 -29.28 -4.19 24.30
CA VAL A 70 -29.67 -5.60 24.17
C VAL A 70 -29.88 -6.20 25.57
N PRO A 71 -31.10 -6.65 25.92
CA PRO A 71 -31.36 -7.26 27.22
C PRO A 71 -30.79 -8.68 27.26
N SER A 72 -30.91 -9.35 28.42
CA SER A 72 -30.65 -10.78 28.52
C SER A 72 -31.68 -11.59 27.71
N ASP A 73 -31.30 -12.80 27.29
CA ASP A 73 -32.08 -13.69 26.43
C ASP A 73 -33.37 -14.23 27.07
N ASP A 74 -33.48 -14.17 28.40
CA ASP A 74 -34.67 -14.52 29.17
C ASP A 74 -35.78 -13.47 29.11
N ARG A 75 -35.49 -12.27 28.58
CA ARG A 75 -36.44 -11.16 28.51
C ARG A 75 -37.32 -11.26 27.27
N ALA A 76 -38.60 -10.93 27.42
CA ALA A 76 -39.58 -10.97 26.34
C ALA A 76 -39.25 -10.06 25.15
N ASP A 77 -38.55 -8.94 25.38
CA ASP A 77 -38.14 -7.97 24.36
C ASP A 77 -36.76 -8.28 23.73
N PHE A 78 -36.13 -9.41 24.06
CA PHE A 78 -34.82 -9.78 23.55
C PHE A 78 -34.82 -9.97 22.03
N ALA A 79 -35.73 -10.80 21.51
CA ALA A 79 -35.76 -11.15 20.09
C ALA A 79 -35.89 -9.90 19.21
N ASP A 80 -36.86 -9.03 19.52
CA ASP A 80 -37.10 -7.81 18.77
C ASP A 80 -35.88 -6.87 18.75
N LYS A 81 -35.21 -6.70 19.91
CA LYS A 81 -34.03 -5.84 20.02
C LYS A 81 -32.79 -6.44 19.38
N TRP A 82 -32.67 -7.77 19.42
CA TRP A 82 -31.62 -8.51 18.74
C TRP A 82 -31.75 -8.41 17.23
N ASP A 83 -32.97 -8.58 16.70
CA ASP A 83 -33.25 -8.45 15.28
C ASP A 83 -33.03 -7.01 14.79
N ALA A 84 -33.46 -6.01 15.57
CA ALA A 84 -33.19 -4.61 15.27
C ALA A 84 -31.69 -4.30 15.17
N LEU A 85 -30.88 -4.85 16.08
CA LEU A 85 -29.42 -4.73 16.01
C LEU A 85 -28.86 -5.43 14.76
N HIS A 86 -29.34 -6.63 14.44
CA HIS A 86 -28.88 -7.38 13.27
C HIS A 86 -29.19 -6.66 11.97
N GLU A 87 -30.40 -6.13 11.81
CA GLU A 87 -30.75 -5.32 10.63
C GLU A 87 -29.88 -4.07 10.55
N ALA A 88 -29.68 -3.36 11.66
CA ALA A 88 -28.81 -2.19 11.68
C ALA A 88 -27.36 -2.51 11.31
N ILE A 89 -26.82 -3.67 11.72
CA ILE A 89 -25.49 -4.14 11.30
C ILE A 89 -25.45 -4.36 9.79
N ARG A 90 -26.46 -5.01 9.20
CA ARG A 90 -26.52 -5.26 7.75
C ARG A 90 -26.62 -3.96 6.95
N GLU A 91 -27.48 -3.03 7.39
CA GLU A 91 -27.61 -1.71 6.76
C GLU A 91 -26.32 -0.89 6.86
N SER A 92 -25.60 -1.03 7.97
CA SER A 92 -24.39 -0.25 8.27
C SER A 92 -23.10 -0.90 7.77
N ALA A 93 -23.18 -2.02 7.04
CA ALA A 93 -22.04 -2.72 6.47
C ALA A 93 -21.95 -2.57 4.94
N PRO A 94 -21.94 -1.33 4.38
CA PRO A 94 -21.70 -1.18 2.96
C PRO A 94 -20.29 -1.67 2.62
N PRO A 95 -20.07 -2.24 1.42
CA PRO A 95 -18.74 -2.64 1.00
C PRO A 95 -17.77 -1.45 1.07
N LEU A 96 -16.51 -1.71 1.44
CA LEU A 96 -15.54 -0.64 1.62
C LEU A 96 -15.27 0.07 0.28
N LYS A 97 -15.43 1.39 0.26
CA LYS A 97 -15.03 2.23 -0.87
C LYS A 97 -13.74 2.97 -0.56
N MET A 98 -12.89 3.10 -1.57
CA MET A 98 -11.78 4.05 -1.51
C MET A 98 -11.52 4.61 -2.91
N GLY A 99 -11.37 5.94 -3.03
CA GLY A 99 -11.23 6.60 -4.32
C GLY A 99 -12.39 6.34 -5.29
N GLN A 100 -13.64 6.34 -4.79
CA GLN A 100 -14.87 6.00 -5.54
C GLN A 100 -15.00 4.56 -6.07
N LEU A 101 -13.99 3.71 -5.87
CA LEU A 101 -14.03 2.30 -6.26
C LEU A 101 -14.40 1.42 -5.08
N TRP A 102 -15.20 0.38 -5.35
CA TRP A 102 -15.48 -0.67 -4.38
C TRP A 102 -14.27 -1.60 -4.26
N MET A 103 -13.87 -1.90 -3.03
CA MET A 103 -12.75 -2.78 -2.76
C MET A 103 -13.19 -4.25 -2.77
N THR A 104 -12.41 -5.10 -3.43
CA THR A 104 -12.55 -6.55 -3.33
C THR A 104 -11.94 -7.07 -2.03
N GLY A 105 -12.33 -8.28 -1.60
CA GLY A 105 -11.75 -8.90 -0.39
C GLY A 105 -10.22 -9.02 -0.43
N ALA A 106 -9.65 -9.33 -1.61
CA ALA A 106 -8.20 -9.39 -1.79
C ALA A 106 -7.52 -8.02 -1.60
N GLN A 107 -8.12 -6.95 -2.12
CA GLN A 107 -7.63 -5.58 -1.96
C GLN A 107 -7.69 -5.12 -0.50
N VAL A 108 -8.78 -5.46 0.21
CA VAL A 108 -8.91 -5.19 1.65
C VAL A 108 -7.82 -5.92 2.44
N ALA A 109 -7.60 -7.21 2.17
CA ALA A 109 -6.58 -7.99 2.85
C ALA A 109 -5.16 -7.42 2.63
N GLN A 110 -4.84 -7.01 1.40
CA GLN A 110 -3.55 -6.39 1.09
C GLN A 110 -3.37 -5.04 1.80
N MET A 111 -4.42 -4.20 1.82
CA MET A 111 -4.43 -2.94 2.56
C MET A 111 -4.16 -3.18 4.04
N LEU A 112 -4.86 -4.13 4.68
CA LEU A 112 -4.70 -4.46 6.09
C LEU A 112 -3.27 -4.94 6.43
N ARG A 113 -2.69 -5.83 5.61
CA ARG A 113 -1.31 -6.29 5.78
C ARG A 113 -0.31 -5.12 5.73
N ARG A 114 -0.54 -4.15 4.84
CA ARG A 114 0.34 -2.98 4.74
C ARG A 114 0.16 -2.01 5.90
N MET A 115 -1.08 -1.77 6.34
CA MET A 115 -1.34 -0.96 7.53
C MET A 115 -0.65 -1.55 8.75
N GLU A 116 -0.74 -2.87 8.92
CA GLU A 116 -0.09 -3.60 10.01
C GLU A 116 1.45 -3.48 9.96
N MET A 117 2.05 -3.69 8.78
CA MET A 117 3.48 -3.49 8.57
C MET A 117 3.93 -2.06 8.93
N LEU A 118 3.17 -1.05 8.48
CA LEU A 118 3.48 0.35 8.75
C LEU A 118 3.30 0.72 10.23
N LEU A 119 2.27 0.20 10.90
CA LEU A 119 2.09 0.35 12.35
C LEU A 119 3.28 -0.25 13.11
N ARG A 120 3.70 -1.48 12.78
CA ARG A 120 4.84 -2.12 13.42
C ARG A 120 6.14 -1.33 13.23
N LYS A 121 6.38 -0.80 12.03
CA LYS A 121 7.64 -0.13 11.68
C LYS A 121 7.71 1.32 12.16
N HIS A 122 6.59 2.04 12.14
CA HIS A 122 6.58 3.49 12.32
C HIS A 122 5.69 3.98 13.47
N GLY A 123 4.91 3.09 14.09
CA GLY A 123 3.95 3.46 15.13
C GLY A 123 2.76 4.31 14.64
N LYS A 124 2.68 4.57 13.32
CA LYS A 124 1.64 5.40 12.69
C LYS A 124 1.42 4.97 11.24
N VAL A 125 0.24 5.25 10.70
CA VAL A 125 -0.11 4.92 9.31
C VAL A 125 -0.75 6.12 8.65
N SER A 126 -0.12 6.67 7.62
CA SER A 126 -0.89 7.45 6.65
C SER A 126 -1.68 6.47 5.79
N LEU A 127 -2.99 6.69 5.60
CA LEU A 127 -3.74 5.88 4.63
C LEU A 127 -3.01 5.98 3.28
N PRO A 128 -2.54 4.86 2.71
CA PRO A 128 -1.88 4.93 1.41
C PRO A 128 -2.90 5.43 0.39
N SER A 129 -2.54 6.44 -0.41
CA SER A 129 -3.34 6.85 -1.57
C SER A 129 -3.74 5.62 -2.38
N LEU A 130 -5.03 5.27 -2.39
CA LEU A 130 -5.50 4.08 -3.08
C LEU A 130 -5.29 4.18 -4.59
N HIS A 131 -5.24 5.39 -5.14
CA HIS A 131 -4.80 5.63 -6.50
C HIS A 131 -3.39 5.09 -6.73
N ARG A 132 -2.44 5.41 -5.84
CA ARG A 132 -1.10 4.85 -5.94
C ARG A 132 -1.11 3.33 -5.74
N HIS A 133 -1.90 2.80 -4.82
CA HIS A 133 -1.78 1.38 -4.49
C HIS A 133 -2.57 0.44 -5.41
N VAL A 134 -3.79 0.80 -5.79
CA VAL A 134 -4.61 0.00 -6.71
C VAL A 134 -4.27 0.31 -8.16
N ILE A 135 -4.16 1.59 -8.53
CA ILE A 135 -3.85 1.95 -9.92
C ILE A 135 -2.36 1.80 -10.17
N LEU A 136 -1.47 2.36 -9.34
CA LEU A 136 -0.04 2.30 -9.63
C LEU A 136 0.56 0.93 -9.30
N ASP A 137 0.45 0.45 -8.05
CA ASP A 137 1.09 -0.80 -7.63
C ASP A 137 0.29 -2.05 -8.05
N GLY A 138 -1.04 -1.97 -8.10
CA GLY A 138 -1.93 -3.11 -8.37
C GLY A 138 -2.28 -3.34 -9.84
N TRP A 139 -2.24 -2.31 -10.68
CA TRP A 139 -2.65 -2.40 -12.08
C TRP A 139 -1.59 -1.87 -13.07
N LEU A 140 -1.21 -0.60 -13.01
CA LEU A 140 -0.23 0.02 -13.92
C LEU A 140 1.13 -0.65 -13.83
N ARG A 141 1.69 -0.87 -12.64
CA ARG A 141 3.03 -1.45 -12.51
C ARG A 141 3.05 -2.90 -13.06
N PRO A 142 2.10 -3.78 -12.71
CA PRO A 142 2.00 -5.09 -13.36
C PRO A 142 1.74 -5.00 -14.88
N THR A 143 0.84 -4.12 -15.32
CA THR A 143 0.47 -3.97 -16.74
C THR A 143 1.62 -3.39 -17.56
N ILE A 144 2.33 -2.38 -17.06
CA ILE A 144 3.51 -1.79 -17.68
C ILE A 144 4.62 -2.84 -17.71
N SER A 145 4.87 -3.57 -16.62
CA SER A 145 5.84 -4.68 -16.64
C SER A 145 5.47 -5.71 -17.71
N GLN A 146 4.20 -6.09 -17.83
CA GLN A 146 3.72 -7.05 -18.82
C GLN A 146 3.80 -6.51 -20.27
N VAL A 147 3.48 -5.22 -20.47
CA VAL A 147 3.55 -4.55 -21.78
C VAL A 147 5.02 -4.37 -22.19
N LEU A 148 5.89 -3.94 -21.28
CA LEU A 148 7.32 -3.87 -21.51
C LEU A 148 7.87 -5.26 -21.84
N GLN A 149 7.51 -6.29 -21.07
CA GLN A 149 7.98 -7.65 -21.32
C GLN A 149 7.50 -8.23 -22.66
N SER A 150 6.27 -7.93 -23.08
CA SER A 150 5.69 -8.42 -24.34
C SER A 150 6.07 -7.59 -25.58
N ARG A 151 6.50 -6.34 -25.41
CA ARG A 151 6.87 -5.45 -26.51
C ARG A 151 8.34 -5.03 -26.50
N MET A 152 9.15 -5.55 -25.58
CA MET A 152 10.55 -5.15 -25.46
C MET A 152 11.32 -5.40 -26.73
N ASP A 153 11.05 -6.49 -27.44
CA ASP A 153 11.69 -6.79 -28.73
C ASP A 153 11.51 -5.64 -29.72
N LYS A 154 10.28 -5.15 -29.87
CA LYS A 154 9.97 -4.02 -30.76
C LYS A 154 10.54 -2.70 -30.26
N LEU A 155 10.71 -2.57 -28.95
CA LEU A 155 11.30 -1.38 -28.32
C LEU A 155 12.82 -1.39 -28.52
N LEU A 156 13.46 -2.54 -28.40
CA LEU A 156 14.88 -2.75 -28.73
C LEU A 156 15.14 -2.58 -30.23
N ASP A 157 14.24 -3.04 -31.10
CA ASP A 157 14.29 -2.83 -32.55
C ASP A 157 14.17 -1.34 -32.94
N SER A 158 13.58 -0.51 -32.06
CA SER A 158 13.42 0.92 -32.29
C SER A 158 14.65 1.74 -31.89
N PHE A 159 15.61 1.14 -31.18
CA PHE A 159 16.91 1.75 -30.92
C PHE A 159 17.90 1.38 -32.03
N GLY A 160 18.69 2.36 -32.46
CA GLY A 160 19.73 2.10 -33.45
C GLY A 160 20.82 1.16 -32.91
N PRO A 161 21.49 0.36 -33.76
CA PRO A 161 22.65 -0.43 -33.34
C PRO A 161 23.73 0.43 -32.68
N ASP A 162 23.88 1.68 -33.15
CA ASP A 162 24.82 2.66 -32.60
C ASP A 162 24.41 3.10 -31.19
N GLU A 163 23.13 3.34 -30.92
CA GLU A 163 22.64 3.74 -29.59
C GLU A 163 22.81 2.62 -28.56
N LEU A 164 22.62 1.36 -28.96
CA LEU A 164 22.89 0.19 -28.13
C LEU A 164 24.39 -0.04 -27.91
N CYS A 165 25.23 0.35 -28.87
CA CYS A 165 26.69 0.22 -28.79
C CYS A 165 27.34 1.24 -27.85
N HIS A 166 26.70 2.39 -27.63
CA HIS A 166 27.24 3.47 -26.79
C HIS A 166 26.69 3.44 -25.36
N GLN A 167 25.74 2.54 -25.07
CA GLN A 167 25.20 2.38 -23.73
C GLN A 167 26.16 1.63 -22.81
N GLN A 168 26.84 2.38 -21.97
CA GLN A 168 27.66 1.85 -20.90
C GLN A 168 26.76 1.52 -19.70
N VAL A 169 26.36 0.24 -19.58
CA VAL A 169 26.09 -0.33 -18.26
C VAL A 169 27.45 -0.31 -17.56
N GLY A 170 27.61 0.39 -16.43
CA GLY A 170 28.93 0.80 -15.91
C GLY A 170 30.01 -0.29 -15.87
N GLU A 171 31.27 0.12 -16.00
CA GLU A 171 32.41 -0.81 -16.15
C GLU A 171 32.93 -1.29 -14.79
N VAL A 172 32.91 -2.61 -14.56
CA VAL A 172 33.58 -3.25 -13.42
C VAL A 172 34.44 -4.41 -13.91
N THR A 173 35.60 -4.62 -13.30
CA THR A 173 36.48 -5.76 -13.61
C THR A 173 36.29 -6.87 -12.58
N GLY A 174 36.21 -8.11 -13.04
CA GLY A 174 36.01 -9.27 -12.18
C GLY A 174 36.32 -10.58 -12.88
N GLU A 175 36.02 -11.69 -12.20
CA GLU A 175 36.13 -13.04 -12.74
C GLU A 175 34.75 -13.49 -13.22
N CYS A 176 34.63 -13.74 -14.53
CA CYS A 176 33.35 -14.13 -15.12
C CYS A 176 32.93 -15.53 -14.67
N LYS A 177 31.75 -15.63 -14.07
CA LYS A 177 31.17 -16.91 -13.62
C LYS A 177 30.96 -17.93 -14.73
N GLU A 178 30.61 -17.45 -15.94
CA GLU A 178 30.26 -18.31 -17.08
C GLU A 178 31.48 -18.79 -17.87
N CYS A 179 32.42 -17.90 -18.20
CA CYS A 179 33.59 -18.26 -19.01
C CYS A 179 34.90 -18.39 -18.22
N SER A 180 34.87 -18.16 -16.90
CA SER A 180 36.04 -18.18 -16.00
C SER A 180 37.18 -17.26 -16.42
N ALA A 181 36.90 -16.25 -17.25
CA ALA A 181 37.90 -15.26 -17.62
C ALA A 181 38.13 -14.30 -16.45
N GLU A 182 39.39 -14.14 -16.05
CA GLU A 182 39.82 -13.26 -14.96
C GLU A 182 40.13 -11.84 -15.46
N ASN A 183 39.94 -10.84 -14.59
CA ASN A 183 40.22 -9.43 -14.86
C ASN A 183 39.57 -8.88 -16.14
N VAL A 184 38.40 -9.41 -16.49
CA VAL A 184 37.63 -8.97 -17.66
C VAL A 184 36.61 -7.92 -17.27
N MET A 185 36.29 -7.02 -18.20
CA MET A 185 35.20 -6.07 -18.03
C MET A 185 33.84 -6.77 -18.11
N GLY A 186 32.95 -6.40 -17.20
CA GLY A 186 31.64 -7.03 -17.07
C GLY A 186 30.79 -6.40 -15.97
N TRP A 187 29.76 -7.13 -15.58
CA TRP A 187 28.69 -6.66 -14.70
C TRP A 187 28.29 -7.72 -13.68
N LEU A 188 27.74 -7.27 -12.55
CA LEU A 188 27.15 -8.12 -11.53
C LEU A 188 25.64 -8.25 -11.76
N ASP A 189 25.15 -9.48 -11.90
CA ASP A 189 23.75 -9.76 -12.19
C ASP A 189 22.90 -9.36 -10.99
N PRO A 190 21.92 -8.46 -11.17
CA PRO A 190 21.15 -7.96 -10.03
C PRO A 190 20.19 -9.01 -9.45
N ASP A 191 19.93 -10.10 -10.18
CA ASP A 191 19.04 -11.17 -9.74
C ASP A 191 19.81 -12.34 -9.08
N VAL A 192 21.05 -12.63 -9.51
CA VAL A 192 21.85 -13.76 -8.98
C VAL A 192 23.14 -13.36 -8.27
N GLU A 193 23.50 -12.08 -8.27
CA GLU A 193 24.70 -11.52 -7.62
C GLU A 193 26.05 -12.11 -8.11
N ASP A 194 26.04 -12.79 -9.26
CA ASP A 194 27.24 -13.32 -9.91
C ASP A 194 27.79 -12.33 -10.95
N PHE A 195 29.11 -12.28 -11.11
CA PHE A 195 29.77 -11.42 -12.10
C PHE A 195 29.87 -12.13 -13.45
N PHE A 196 29.54 -11.43 -14.54
CA PHE A 196 29.75 -11.94 -15.89
C PHE A 196 30.37 -10.89 -16.80
N CYS A 197 31.30 -11.34 -17.65
CA CYS A 197 31.86 -10.50 -18.69
C CYS A 197 30.80 -10.09 -19.71
N GLU A 198 31.06 -9.02 -20.46
CA GLU A 198 30.09 -8.47 -21.41
C GLU A 198 29.56 -9.51 -22.41
N ALA A 199 30.46 -10.31 -22.97
CA ALA A 199 30.11 -11.32 -23.96
C ALA A 199 29.24 -12.44 -23.39
N CYS A 200 29.45 -12.81 -22.12
CA CYS A 200 28.62 -13.81 -21.46
C CYS A 200 27.29 -13.21 -21.05
N TRP A 201 27.32 -12.03 -20.43
CA TRP A 201 26.13 -11.29 -20.03
C TRP A 201 25.12 -11.13 -21.16
N LYS A 202 25.56 -10.70 -22.36
CA LYS A 202 24.67 -10.54 -23.52
C LYS A 202 23.96 -11.82 -23.96
N LYS A 203 24.44 -13.02 -23.59
CA LYS A 203 23.80 -14.30 -23.94
C LYS A 203 22.56 -14.61 -23.09
N PHE A 204 22.54 -14.17 -21.84
CA PHE A 204 21.45 -14.46 -20.90
C PHE A 204 20.82 -13.22 -20.29
N SER A 205 21.30 -12.01 -20.63
CA SER A 205 20.83 -10.76 -20.06
C SER A 205 19.31 -10.68 -20.20
N PRO A 206 18.59 -10.58 -19.08
CA PRO A 206 17.17 -10.37 -19.14
C PRO A 206 16.92 -8.97 -19.74
N LYS A 207 15.96 -8.90 -20.68
CA LYS A 207 15.59 -7.65 -21.36
C LYS A 207 15.14 -6.54 -20.39
N VAL A 208 14.82 -6.91 -19.15
CA VAL A 208 14.52 -6.04 -18.00
C VAL A 208 15.39 -6.44 -16.83
N LEU A 209 15.90 -5.45 -16.09
CA LEU A 209 16.58 -5.64 -14.82
C LEU A 209 15.78 -5.01 -13.69
N LYS A 210 15.86 -5.62 -12.51
CA LYS A 210 15.29 -5.07 -11.29
C LYS A 210 16.25 -4.02 -10.73
N CYS A 211 15.79 -2.78 -10.57
CA CYS A 211 16.57 -1.73 -9.93
C CYS A 211 16.77 -2.06 -8.45
N SER A 212 18.03 -2.10 -8.00
CA SER A 212 18.36 -2.42 -6.60
C SER A 212 17.90 -1.37 -5.60
N PHE A 213 17.66 -0.13 -6.05
CA PHE A 213 17.10 0.93 -5.20
C PHE A 213 15.57 0.88 -5.13
N CYS A 214 14.87 1.08 -6.25
CA CYS A 214 13.41 1.20 -6.26
C CYS A 214 12.65 -0.13 -6.44
N ASN A 215 13.37 -1.24 -6.62
CA ASN A 215 12.84 -2.58 -6.88
C ASN A 215 11.90 -2.65 -8.12
N ALA A 216 11.96 -1.67 -9.02
CA ALA A 216 11.19 -1.68 -10.27
C ALA A 216 11.94 -2.45 -11.35
N PHE A 217 11.23 -3.27 -12.13
CA PHE A 217 11.75 -3.83 -13.37
C PHE A 217 11.72 -2.76 -14.45
N GLN A 218 12.86 -2.56 -15.10
CA GLN A 218 13.06 -1.54 -16.11
C GLN A 218 13.93 -2.13 -17.22
N PRO A 219 13.77 -1.70 -18.49
CA PRO A 219 14.67 -2.12 -19.55
C PRO A 219 16.12 -1.87 -19.12
N TRP A 220 16.99 -2.87 -19.29
CA TRP A 220 18.37 -2.83 -18.77
C TRP A 220 19.14 -1.59 -19.25
N MET A 221 18.81 -1.14 -20.46
CA MET A 221 19.32 0.06 -21.12
C MET A 221 18.91 1.40 -20.47
N LEU A 222 17.86 1.41 -19.65
CA LEU A 222 17.39 2.59 -18.92
C LEU A 222 17.99 2.68 -17.52
N GLY A 223 19.24 2.28 -17.38
CA GLY A 223 19.97 2.30 -16.12
C GLY A 223 21.42 1.87 -16.30
N LYS A 224 22.17 1.84 -15.21
CA LYS A 224 23.58 1.41 -15.23
C LYS A 224 23.94 0.71 -13.92
N VAL A 225 24.94 -0.17 -14.01
CA VAL A 225 25.63 -0.68 -12.82
C VAL A 225 26.45 0.46 -12.23
N GLU A 226 26.19 0.78 -10.98
CA GLU A 226 26.90 1.83 -10.27
C GLU A 226 28.18 1.24 -9.65
N THR A 227 29.30 1.95 -9.76
CA THR A 227 30.63 1.39 -9.49
C THR A 227 30.89 1.09 -8.02
N VAL A 228 30.28 1.85 -7.10
CA VAL A 228 30.44 1.67 -5.65
C VAL A 228 29.63 0.48 -5.13
N THR A 229 28.35 0.44 -5.46
CA THR A 229 27.40 -0.60 -5.04
C THR A 229 27.55 -1.86 -5.86
N LYS A 230 28.12 -1.76 -7.07
CA LYS A 230 28.19 -2.81 -8.09
C LYS A 230 26.82 -3.38 -8.46
N MET A 231 25.76 -2.63 -8.20
CA MET A 231 24.39 -3.03 -8.47
C MET A 231 23.80 -2.21 -9.61
N TRP A 232 22.88 -2.81 -10.37
CA TRP A 232 22.14 -2.10 -11.41
C TRP A 232 21.05 -1.19 -10.81
N HIS A 233 21.06 0.08 -11.23
CA HIS A 233 20.03 1.06 -10.85
C HIS A 233 19.40 1.67 -12.10
N CYS A 234 18.09 1.92 -12.05
CA CYS A 234 17.43 2.62 -13.14
C CYS A 234 17.83 4.10 -13.19
N ARG A 235 17.68 4.70 -14.36
CA ARG A 235 17.99 6.11 -14.66
C ARG A 235 17.41 7.08 -13.62
N ASP A 236 16.15 6.90 -13.27
CA ASP A 236 15.47 7.79 -12.32
C ASP A 236 16.12 7.74 -10.93
N CYS A 237 16.54 6.56 -10.48
CA CYS A 237 17.24 6.40 -9.21
C CYS A 237 18.67 6.96 -9.28
N LEU A 238 19.36 6.80 -10.40
CA LEU A 238 20.69 7.38 -10.61
C LEU A 238 20.66 8.91 -10.58
N MET A 239 19.66 9.53 -11.24
CA MET A 239 19.49 10.99 -11.19
C MET A 239 19.16 11.49 -9.79
N GLN A 240 18.36 10.74 -9.01
CA GLN A 240 18.10 11.08 -7.60
C GLN A 240 19.35 11.00 -6.71
N LEU A 241 20.30 10.13 -7.08
CA LEU A 241 21.59 10.01 -6.41
C LEU A 241 22.63 11.03 -6.92
N GLY A 242 22.26 11.91 -7.86
CA GLY A 242 23.17 12.89 -8.45
C GLY A 242 24.23 12.27 -9.37
N ILE A 243 23.97 11.07 -9.90
CA ILE A 243 24.88 10.33 -10.77
C ILE A 243 24.44 10.54 -12.22
N ASP A 244 25.21 11.31 -12.99
CA ASP A 244 24.93 11.55 -14.40
C ASP A 244 25.08 10.28 -15.24
N MET A 245 24.16 10.11 -16.19
CA MET A 245 24.25 9.10 -17.26
C MET A 245 24.76 9.82 -18.51
N VAL A 246 26.08 10.01 -18.59
CA VAL A 246 26.75 10.40 -19.84
C VAL A 246 26.76 9.21 -20.78
#